data_AF-A0AAW2TNS3-F1
#
_entry.id   AF-A0AAW2TNS3-F1
#
_cell.length_a   1.000
_cell.length_b   1.000
_cell.length_c   1.000
_cell.angle_alpha   90.00
_cell.angle_beta   90.00
_cell.angle_gamma   90.00
#
_symmetry.space_group_name_H-M   'P 1'
#
loop_
_entity.id
_entity.type
_entity.pdbx_description
1 polymer ?
#
loop_
_entity_poly.entity_id
_entity_poly.type
_entity_poly.pdbx_seq_one_letter_code
_entity_poly.pdbx_strand_id
1 'polypeptide(L)'
;MPKAVYTLTREQKRRICEWITHLKFSDGYASNLARCVDMKELRLHGMKSHDCLVFMQKLILIAFREMLPESVWSALTEVSLLFQIICSTMLDVNKLQELEAKDAIILCNLEKIFPPSFFDSMEHLIVHLRYEVRVGRPVQYRFLGGLKMKVKHKAHLEASIIEAYLVEEIDLFISHYFESPVLCKRNRPCRNDNLATNDTRIQQSIFNYPGRASGASKKRWLSGSEWHIIETYILTNYKVVRLYYGLFLNELYEHYQSEDPIVEELVAT
;
A
#
# COMPACT_ATOMS: atom_id res chain seq x y z
N MET A 1 39.41 -2.77 16.73
CA MET A 1 38.57 -1.59 16.40
C MET A 1 37.73 -1.21 17.61
N PRO A 2 37.50 0.09 17.86
CA PRO A 2 36.59 0.52 18.92
C PRO A 2 35.16 0.00 18.66
N LYS A 3 34.40 -0.27 19.73
CA LYS A 3 33.01 -0.71 19.61
C LYS A 3 32.18 0.40 18.96
N ALA A 4 31.32 0.02 18.03
CA ALA A 4 30.41 0.96 17.41
C ALA A 4 29.41 1.52 18.44
N VAL A 5 29.04 2.79 18.28
CA VAL A 5 28.23 3.56 19.23
C VAL A 5 26.81 2.98 19.41
N TYR A 6 26.32 2.25 18.42
CA TYR A 6 25.03 1.54 18.44
C TYR A 6 25.10 0.12 19.05
N THR A 7 26.25 -0.29 19.60
CA THR A 7 26.42 -1.65 20.14
C THR A 7 25.88 -1.74 21.57
N LEU A 8 24.85 -2.56 21.77
CA LEU A 8 24.31 -2.84 23.10
C LEU A 8 25.14 -3.86 23.88
N THR A 9 25.23 -3.68 25.19
CA THR A 9 25.81 -4.66 26.12
C THR A 9 24.93 -5.91 26.22
N ARG A 10 25.48 -7.00 26.75
CA ARG A 10 24.73 -8.25 26.93
C ARG A 10 23.55 -8.07 27.89
N GLU A 11 23.73 -7.26 28.93
CA GLU A 11 22.71 -6.92 29.92
C GLU A 11 21.59 -6.10 29.28
N GLN A 12 21.91 -5.12 28.45
CA GLN A 12 20.93 -4.34 27.69
C GLN A 12 20.12 -5.23 26.74
N LYS A 13 20.80 -6.09 25.97
CA LYS A 13 20.12 -7.06 25.08
C LYS A 13 19.18 -7.99 25.85
N ARG A 14 19.61 -8.49 27.01
CA ARG A 14 18.79 -9.34 27.87
C ARG A 14 17.52 -8.62 28.34
N ARG A 15 17.65 -7.38 28.83
CA ARG A 15 16.50 -6.55 29.23
C ARG A 15 15.49 -6.36 28.10
N ILE A 16 15.98 -6.09 26.87
CA ILE A 16 15.09 -5.97 25.70
C ILE A 16 14.38 -7.29 25.42
N CYS A 17 15.11 -8.41 25.39
CA CYS A 17 14.53 -9.71 25.11
C CYS A 17 13.46 -10.09 26.15
N GLU A 18 13.76 -9.89 27.44
CA GLU A 18 12.80 -10.09 28.54
C GLU A 18 11.56 -9.19 28.36
N TRP A 19 11.75 -7.91 28.09
CA TRP A 19 10.64 -6.98 27.83
C TRP A 19 9.76 -7.44 26.67
N ILE A 20 10.34 -7.87 25.54
CA ILE A 20 9.60 -8.38 24.39
C ILE A 20 8.84 -9.66 24.73
N THR A 21 9.40 -10.56 25.55
CA THR A 21 8.71 -11.79 25.96
C THR A 21 7.47 -11.53 26.83
N HIS A 22 7.48 -10.45 27.60
CA HIS A 22 6.35 -10.05 28.44
C HIS A 22 5.33 -9.15 27.72
N LEU A 23 5.66 -8.68 26.52
CA LEU A 23 4.83 -7.78 25.75
C LEU A 23 3.55 -8.51 25.27
N LYS A 24 2.38 -7.94 25.59
CA LYS A 24 1.07 -8.43 25.12
C LYS A 24 0.36 -7.35 24.33
N PHE A 25 -0.22 -7.74 23.21
CA PHE A 25 -1.02 -6.86 22.35
C PHE A 25 -2.48 -7.29 22.34
N SER A 26 -3.36 -6.37 21.98
CA SER A 26 -4.75 -6.70 21.65
C SER A 26 -4.80 -7.61 20.43
N ASP A 27 -5.83 -8.43 20.34
CA ASP A 27 -6.02 -9.32 19.20
C ASP A 27 -6.03 -8.54 17.87
N GLY A 28 -5.39 -9.10 16.85
CA GLY A 28 -5.23 -8.48 15.53
C GLY A 28 -4.19 -7.35 15.43
N TYR A 29 -3.58 -6.88 16.53
CA TYR A 29 -2.58 -5.80 16.45
C TYR A 29 -1.19 -6.28 16.01
N ALA A 30 -0.63 -7.27 16.69
CA ALA A 30 0.62 -7.94 16.33
C ALA A 30 0.59 -9.39 16.81
N SER A 31 1.45 -10.25 16.23
CA SER A 31 1.57 -11.63 16.70
C SER A 31 2.28 -11.69 18.07
N ASN A 32 2.24 -12.86 18.71
CA ASN A 32 2.95 -13.07 19.97
C ASN A 32 4.47 -13.01 19.75
N LEU A 33 5.07 -11.84 20.00
CA LEU A 33 6.49 -11.57 19.79
C LEU A 33 7.41 -12.42 20.67
N ALA A 34 6.93 -12.95 21.80
CA ALA A 34 7.72 -13.85 22.64
C ALA A 34 8.23 -15.07 21.86
N ARG A 35 7.48 -15.53 20.84
CA ARG A 35 7.89 -16.64 19.96
C ARG A 35 9.09 -16.31 19.07
N CYS A 36 9.39 -15.03 18.90
CA CYS A 36 10.48 -14.54 18.07
C CYS A 36 11.77 -14.30 18.88
N VAL A 37 11.73 -14.45 20.20
CA VAL A 37 12.87 -14.16 21.08
C VAL A 37 13.65 -15.44 21.36
N ASP A 38 14.94 -15.42 21.02
CA ASP A 38 15.90 -16.41 21.50
C ASP A 38 16.65 -15.85 22.72
N MET A 39 16.31 -16.36 23.90
CA MET A 39 16.93 -15.96 25.16
C MET A 39 18.37 -16.49 25.34
N LYS A 40 18.78 -17.52 24.58
CA LYS A 40 20.15 -18.06 24.65
C LYS A 40 21.11 -17.15 23.90
N GLU A 41 20.77 -16.83 22.66
CA GLU A 41 21.57 -15.99 21.78
C GLU A 41 21.31 -14.49 21.94
N LEU A 42 20.25 -14.12 22.68
CA LEU A 42 19.77 -12.74 22.87
C LEU A 42 19.48 -12.05 21.53
N ARG A 43 18.75 -12.74 20.66
CA ARG A 43 18.42 -12.30 19.30
C ARG A 43 16.93 -12.46 19.02
N LEU A 44 16.45 -11.64 18.08
CA LEU A 44 15.11 -11.77 17.52
C LEU A 44 15.19 -12.48 16.18
N HIS A 45 14.37 -13.51 15.99
CA HIS A 45 14.28 -14.25 14.73
C HIS A 45 12.84 -14.59 14.38
N GLY A 46 12.54 -14.76 13.09
CA GLY A 46 11.25 -15.28 12.65
C GLY A 46 10.06 -14.33 12.80
N MET A 47 10.30 -13.04 13.02
CA MET A 47 9.25 -12.02 12.99
C MET A 47 8.60 -11.95 11.61
N LYS A 48 7.27 -11.84 11.56
CA LYS A 48 6.57 -11.61 10.30
C LYS A 48 6.74 -10.15 9.88
N SER A 49 6.58 -9.87 8.59
CA SER A 49 6.63 -8.51 8.04
C SER A 49 5.71 -7.52 8.79
N HIS A 50 4.50 -7.95 9.18
CA HIS A 50 3.58 -7.13 9.99
C HIS A 50 4.16 -6.81 11.37
N ASP A 51 4.74 -7.80 12.04
CA ASP A 51 5.36 -7.63 13.35
C ASP A 51 6.59 -6.72 13.27
N CYS A 52 7.38 -6.82 12.20
CA CYS A 52 8.50 -5.91 11.93
C CYS A 52 8.02 -4.47 11.72
N LEU A 53 6.91 -4.26 11.00
CA LEU A 53 6.33 -2.94 10.81
C LEU A 53 5.86 -2.35 12.14
N VAL A 54 5.15 -3.11 12.97
CA VAL A 54 4.76 -2.67 14.33
C VAL A 54 6.00 -2.34 15.16
N PHE A 55 7.06 -3.14 15.06
CA PHE A 55 8.30 -2.92 15.78
C PHE A 55 8.98 -1.62 15.37
N MET A 56 9.17 -1.40 14.05
CA MET A 56 9.75 -0.18 13.50
C MET A 56 8.90 1.05 13.80
N GLN A 57 7.57 0.94 13.71
CA GLN A 57 6.67 2.08 13.91
C GLN A 57 6.52 2.46 15.38
N LYS A 58 6.54 1.52 16.33
CA LYS A 58 6.14 1.83 17.72
C LYS A 58 7.13 1.34 18.76
N LEU A 59 7.66 0.13 18.60
CA LEU A 59 8.47 -0.50 19.64
C LEU A 59 9.91 0.02 19.66
N ILE A 60 10.49 0.41 18.51
CA ILE A 60 11.87 0.89 18.45
C ILE A 60 12.09 2.13 19.36
N LEU A 61 11.09 3.01 19.41
CA LEU A 61 11.10 4.22 20.23
C LEU A 61 11.15 3.90 21.72
N ILE A 62 10.50 2.82 22.14
CA ILE A 62 10.34 2.42 23.53
C ILE A 62 11.51 1.52 23.95
N ALA A 63 11.86 0.55 23.11
CA ALA A 63 12.84 -0.49 23.41
C ALA A 63 14.25 0.08 23.64
N PHE A 64 14.61 1.14 22.92
CA PHE A 64 15.99 1.62 22.88
C PHE A 64 16.22 2.99 23.54
N ARG A 65 15.17 3.65 24.05
CA ARG A 65 15.24 5.03 24.57
C ARG A 65 16.32 5.27 25.62
N GLU A 66 16.45 4.37 26.58
CA GLU A 66 17.42 4.49 27.68
C GLU A 66 18.71 3.70 27.41
N MET A 67 18.85 3.11 26.22
CA MET A 67 19.92 2.16 25.92
C MET A 67 20.88 2.65 24.85
N LEU A 68 20.43 3.51 23.94
CA LEU A 68 21.23 4.07 22.86
C LEU A 68 21.59 5.53 23.14
N PRO A 69 22.76 6.01 22.66
CA PRO A 69 23.09 7.42 22.71
C PRO A 69 22.08 8.27 21.93
N GLU A 70 21.89 9.52 22.37
CA GLU A 70 20.89 10.44 21.82
C GLU A 70 20.97 10.58 20.30
N SER A 71 22.17 10.63 19.74
CA SER A 71 22.36 10.71 18.28
C SER A 71 21.80 9.50 17.53
N VAL A 72 21.97 8.30 18.09
CA VAL A 72 21.48 7.05 17.48
C VAL A 72 19.97 6.93 17.69
N TRP A 73 19.50 7.19 18.91
CA TRP A 73 18.08 7.10 19.24
C TRP A 73 17.25 8.14 18.46
N SER A 74 17.77 9.36 18.29
CA SER A 74 17.14 10.41 17.48
C SER A 74 16.97 9.97 16.03
N ALA A 75 18.01 9.43 15.39
CA ALA A 75 17.92 8.93 14.01
C ALA A 75 16.90 7.77 13.87
N LEU A 76 16.90 6.81 14.81
CA LEU A 76 15.89 5.74 14.82
C LEU A 76 14.47 6.30 15.03
N THR A 77 14.35 7.39 15.78
CA THR A 77 13.07 8.05 16.04
C THR A 77 12.51 8.73 14.80
N GLU A 78 13.36 9.40 14.02
CA GLU A 78 12.97 9.99 12.74
C GLU A 78 12.42 8.93 11.77
N VAL A 79 13.10 7.78 11.66
CA VAL A 79 12.64 6.64 10.84
C VAL A 79 11.32 6.08 11.35
N SER A 80 11.19 5.89 12.66
CA SER A 80 9.95 5.39 13.24
C SER A 80 8.77 6.30 12.96
N LEU A 81 8.96 7.62 13.11
CA LEU A 81 7.95 8.63 12.83
C LEU A 81 7.55 8.63 11.35
N LEU A 82 8.53 8.51 10.45
CA LEU A 82 8.31 8.39 9.02
C LEU A 82 7.38 7.21 8.69
N PHE A 83 7.69 6.01 9.20
CA PHE A 83 6.84 4.84 8.99
C PHE A 83 5.46 4.96 9.64
N GLN A 84 5.34 5.64 10.79
CA GLN A 84 4.03 5.92 11.38
C GLN A 84 3.15 6.79 10.48
N ILE A 85 3.74 7.80 9.82
CA ILE A 85 3.02 8.69 8.89
C ILE A 85 2.61 7.92 7.64
N ILE A 86 3.56 7.21 7.01
CA ILE A 86 3.33 6.48 5.77
C ILE A 86 2.31 5.35 5.93
N CYS A 87 2.33 4.65 7.06
CA CYS A 87 1.42 3.53 7.33
C CYS A 87 0.10 3.97 8.01
N SER A 88 -0.11 5.27 8.21
CA SER A 88 -1.35 5.80 8.78
C SER A 88 -2.56 5.46 7.91
N THR A 89 -3.70 5.19 8.56
CA THR A 89 -4.99 5.00 7.87
C THR A 89 -5.51 6.27 7.24
N MET A 90 -5.18 7.43 7.83
CA MET A 90 -5.55 8.76 7.36
C MET A 90 -4.27 9.50 6.98
N LEU A 91 -4.11 9.79 5.70
CA LEU A 91 -2.98 10.53 5.17
C LEU A 91 -3.37 11.99 4.97
N ASP A 92 -2.55 12.89 5.53
CA ASP A 92 -2.65 14.33 5.32
C ASP A 92 -1.59 14.74 4.30
N VAL A 93 -2.05 15.10 3.11
CA VAL A 93 -1.18 15.41 1.96
C VAL A 93 -0.28 16.62 2.24
N ASN A 94 -0.77 17.60 3.00
CA ASN A 94 0.01 18.80 3.34
C ASN A 94 1.19 18.43 4.25
N LYS A 95 0.93 17.59 5.27
CA LYS A 95 2.00 17.07 6.16
C LYS A 95 3.00 16.19 5.42
N LEU A 96 2.55 15.43 4.42
CA LEU A 96 3.47 14.64 3.61
C LEU A 96 4.42 15.55 2.83
N GLN A 97 3.90 16.60 2.19
CA GLN A 97 4.67 17.52 1.35
C GLN A 97 5.69 18.34 2.16
N GLU A 98 5.32 18.85 3.34
CA GLU A 98 6.25 19.57 4.23
C GLU A 98 7.44 18.72 4.68
N LEU A 99 7.27 17.40 4.69
CA LEU A 99 8.24 16.47 5.22
C LEU A 99 9.01 15.71 4.11
N GLU A 100 8.67 15.88 2.83
CA GLU A 100 9.42 15.29 1.69
C GLU A 100 10.88 15.77 1.69
N ALA A 101 11.12 17.05 1.99
CA ALA A 101 12.47 17.60 2.09
C ALA A 101 13.31 16.96 3.22
N LYS A 102 12.67 16.28 4.18
CA LYS A 102 13.36 15.62 5.30
C LYS A 102 13.75 14.18 5.00
N ASP A 103 13.23 13.52 3.96
CA ASP A 103 13.50 12.10 3.71
C ASP A 103 14.97 11.82 3.43
N ALA A 104 15.57 12.60 2.54
CA ALA A 104 17.00 12.51 2.27
C ALA A 104 17.84 12.81 3.53
N ILE A 105 17.39 13.74 4.38
CA ILE A 105 18.10 14.09 5.62
C ILE A 105 18.07 12.91 6.60
N ILE A 106 16.91 12.26 6.77
CA ILE A 106 16.75 11.09 7.65
C ILE A 106 17.69 9.97 7.19
N LEU A 107 17.73 9.70 5.89
CA LEU A 107 18.61 8.66 5.34
C LEU A 107 20.09 9.00 5.54
N CYS A 108 20.50 10.24 5.23
CA CYS A 108 21.85 10.74 5.49
C CYS A 108 22.24 10.66 6.98
N ASN A 109 21.29 10.88 7.90
CA ASN A 109 21.53 10.75 9.33
C ASN A 109 21.80 9.30 9.72
N LEU A 110 21.09 8.33 9.14
CA LEU A 110 21.36 6.91 9.33
C LEU A 110 22.73 6.52 8.76
N GLU A 111 23.07 6.98 7.56
CA GLU A 111 24.35 6.68 6.89
C GLU A 111 25.57 7.15 7.69
N LYS A 112 25.42 8.23 8.47
CA LYS A 112 26.48 8.70 9.39
C LYS A 112 26.69 7.79 10.59
N ILE A 113 25.69 6.98 10.95
CA ILE A 113 25.68 6.16 12.18
C ILE A 113 26.03 4.70 11.86
N PHE A 114 25.41 4.14 10.83
CA PHE A 114 25.52 2.73 10.47
C PHE A 114 26.62 2.51 9.41
N PRO A 115 27.24 1.32 9.36
CA PRO A 115 28.30 1.04 8.40
C PRO A 115 27.73 1.00 6.97
N PRO A 116 28.51 1.32 5.93
CA PRO A 116 28.05 1.25 4.54
C PRO A 116 27.48 -0.11 4.14
N SER A 117 27.96 -1.20 4.76
CA SER A 117 27.43 -2.55 4.53
C SER A 117 25.99 -2.76 5.01
N PHE A 118 25.43 -1.84 5.78
CA PHE A 118 24.03 -1.84 6.20
C PHE A 118 23.10 -1.27 5.12
N PHE A 119 23.61 -0.43 4.22
CA PHE A 119 22.82 0.23 3.19
C PHE A 119 22.97 -0.52 1.87
N ASP A 120 21.92 -1.24 1.50
CA ASP A 120 21.69 -1.71 0.14
C ASP A 120 20.56 -0.88 -0.51
N SER A 121 20.15 -1.23 -1.73
CA SER A 121 19.11 -0.48 -2.45
C SER A 121 17.79 -0.35 -1.68
N MET A 122 17.50 -1.26 -0.74
CA MET A 122 16.26 -1.30 0.02
C MET A 122 16.16 -0.17 1.06
N GLU A 123 17.24 0.18 1.75
CA GLU A 123 17.26 1.29 2.72
C GLU A 123 17.04 2.63 2.02
N HIS A 124 17.52 2.78 0.79
CA HIS A 124 17.32 3.98 -0.02
C HIS A 124 15.87 4.14 -0.54
N LEU A 125 15.07 3.05 -0.57
CA LEU A 125 13.66 3.13 -0.98
C LEU A 125 12.85 4.06 -0.08
N ILE A 126 13.30 4.31 1.14
CA ILE A 126 12.65 5.22 2.09
C ILE A 126 12.36 6.60 1.45
N VAL A 127 13.24 7.09 0.58
CA VAL A 127 13.08 8.38 -0.12
C VAL A 127 11.95 8.34 -1.15
N HIS A 128 11.70 7.18 -1.76
CA HIS A 128 10.63 7.00 -2.75
C HIS A 128 9.28 6.71 -2.12
N LEU A 129 9.25 6.11 -0.93
CA LEU A 129 8.01 5.68 -0.28
C LEU A 129 7.00 6.82 -0.13
N ARG A 130 7.41 8.05 0.19
CA ARG A 130 6.45 9.15 0.34
C ARG A 130 5.82 9.58 -0.97
N TYR A 131 6.65 9.70 -2.02
CA TYR A 131 6.15 9.98 -3.35
C TYR A 131 5.12 8.92 -3.73
N GLU A 132 5.47 7.64 -3.59
CA GLU A 132 4.57 6.51 -3.85
C GLU A 132 3.29 6.54 -3.01
N VAL A 133 3.36 6.95 -1.75
CA VAL A 133 2.19 7.10 -0.86
C VAL A 133 1.31 8.29 -1.28
N ARG A 134 1.89 9.34 -1.87
CA ARG A 134 1.16 10.52 -2.35
C ARG A 134 0.45 10.25 -3.68
N VAL A 135 1.13 9.62 -4.64
CA VAL A 135 0.50 9.21 -5.91
C VAL A 135 -0.36 7.95 -5.76
N GLY A 136 0.00 7.08 -4.82
CA GLY A 136 -0.79 5.92 -4.42
C GLY A 136 -1.88 6.26 -3.42
N ARG A 137 -2.83 5.33 -3.24
CA ARG A 137 -3.74 5.36 -2.07
C ARG A 137 -3.02 4.81 -0.83
N PRO A 138 -3.50 5.06 0.41
CA PRO A 138 -2.82 4.66 1.64
C PRO A 138 -2.24 3.26 1.54
N VAL A 139 -0.93 3.14 1.79
CA VAL A 139 -0.12 1.93 1.64
C VAL A 139 -0.48 0.95 2.75
N GLN A 140 -1.70 0.43 2.65
CA GLN A 140 -2.16 -0.71 3.40
C GLN A 140 -2.34 -1.84 2.38
N TYR A 141 -1.29 -2.67 2.32
CA TYR A 141 -1.30 -4.06 1.83
C TYR A 141 -1.19 -4.37 0.33
N ARG A 142 -1.23 -3.42 -0.61
CA ARG A 142 -1.20 -3.80 -2.04
C ARG A 142 0.17 -4.23 -2.57
N PHE A 143 1.23 -3.49 -2.25
CA PHE A 143 2.55 -3.73 -2.88
C PHE A 143 3.35 -4.85 -2.19
N LEU A 144 3.56 -4.73 -0.88
CA LEU A 144 4.34 -5.71 -0.11
C LEU A 144 3.67 -7.09 -0.02
N GLY A 145 2.34 -7.16 0.03
CA GLY A 145 1.61 -8.43 0.02
C GLY A 145 1.82 -9.20 -1.28
N GLY A 146 1.66 -8.53 -2.43
CA GLY A 146 1.86 -9.12 -3.75
C GLY A 146 3.30 -9.57 -3.98
N LEU A 147 4.27 -8.69 -3.69
CA LEU A 147 5.70 -9.01 -3.82
C LEU A 147 6.13 -10.16 -2.90
N LYS A 148 5.61 -10.21 -1.67
CA LYS A 148 5.91 -11.30 -0.75
C LYS A 148 5.40 -12.65 -1.27
N MET A 149 4.28 -12.70 -1.96
CA MET A 149 3.77 -13.92 -2.60
C MET A 149 4.61 -14.35 -3.82
N LYS A 150 5.35 -13.42 -4.42
CA LYS A 150 6.25 -13.65 -5.56
C LYS A 150 7.62 -14.20 -5.14
N VAL A 151 8.01 -14.03 -3.87
CA VAL A 151 9.26 -14.60 -3.33
C VAL A 151 9.09 -16.10 -3.04
N LYS A 152 9.58 -16.92 -3.96
CA LYS A 152 9.73 -18.38 -3.79
C LYS A 152 11.07 -18.74 -3.15
N HIS A 153 12.14 -17.98 -3.46
CA HIS A 153 13.48 -18.22 -2.92
C HIS A 153 14.01 -17.03 -2.12
N LYS A 154 14.16 -17.21 -0.80
CA LYS A 154 14.56 -16.11 0.11
C LYS A 154 16.02 -15.67 -0.03
N ALA A 155 16.91 -16.52 -0.56
CA ALA A 155 18.32 -16.15 -0.75
C ALA A 155 18.56 -15.32 -2.03
N HIS A 156 17.58 -15.28 -2.94
CA HIS A 156 17.66 -14.54 -4.21
C HIS A 156 16.34 -13.80 -4.44
N LEU A 157 16.07 -12.83 -3.58
CA LEU A 157 14.80 -12.11 -3.53
C LEU A 157 14.45 -11.44 -4.86
N GLU A 158 15.40 -10.69 -5.42
CA GLU A 158 15.22 -9.96 -6.68
C GLU A 158 14.95 -10.90 -7.85
N ALA A 159 15.80 -11.91 -8.04
CA ALA A 159 15.64 -12.89 -9.11
C ALA A 159 14.30 -13.63 -9.01
N SER A 160 13.89 -14.01 -7.79
CA SER A 160 12.60 -14.66 -7.55
C SER A 160 11.41 -13.74 -7.85
N ILE A 161 11.53 -12.44 -7.57
CA ILE A 161 10.48 -11.46 -7.87
C ILE A 161 10.39 -11.26 -9.39
N ILE A 162 11.53 -11.07 -10.06
CA ILE A 162 11.59 -10.89 -11.53
C ILE A 162 11.00 -12.10 -12.24
N GLU A 163 11.38 -13.31 -11.85
CA GLU A 163 10.85 -14.55 -12.42
C GLU A 163 9.32 -14.63 -12.25
N ALA A 164 8.82 -14.33 -11.05
CA ALA A 164 7.38 -14.32 -10.80
C ALA A 164 6.66 -13.19 -11.56
N TYR A 165 7.32 -12.07 -11.85
CA TYR A 165 6.77 -11.02 -12.73
C TYR A 165 6.68 -11.48 -14.17
N LEU A 166 7.74 -12.09 -14.72
CA LEU A 166 7.74 -12.62 -16.09
C LEU A 166 6.62 -13.63 -16.31
N VAL A 167 6.46 -14.57 -15.37
CA VAL A 167 5.37 -15.55 -15.43
C VAL A 167 4.00 -14.88 -15.37
N GLU A 168 3.85 -13.83 -14.56
CA GLU A 168 2.59 -13.09 -14.47
C GLU A 168 2.28 -12.27 -15.72
N GLU A 169 3.27 -11.66 -16.36
CA GLU A 169 3.10 -10.95 -17.62
C GLU A 169 2.70 -11.90 -18.75
N ILE A 170 3.34 -13.07 -18.83
CA ILE A 170 2.98 -14.11 -19.80
C ILE A 170 1.56 -14.61 -19.55
N ASP A 171 1.19 -14.91 -18.30
CA ASP A 171 -0.17 -15.35 -17.93
C ASP A 171 -1.22 -14.28 -18.28
N LEU A 172 -0.91 -13.00 -18.00
CA LEU A 172 -1.78 -11.89 -18.35
C LEU A 172 -1.93 -11.74 -19.87
N PHE A 173 -0.82 -11.83 -20.62
CA PHE A 173 -0.83 -11.76 -22.08
C PHE A 173 -1.66 -12.89 -22.69
N ILE A 174 -1.46 -14.13 -22.25
CA ILE A 174 -2.23 -15.29 -22.73
C ILE A 174 -3.71 -15.14 -22.35
N SER A 175 -4.03 -14.52 -21.21
CA SER A 175 -5.42 -14.33 -20.76
C SER A 175 -6.30 -13.50 -21.72
N HIS A 176 -5.69 -12.73 -22.62
CA HIS A 176 -6.42 -11.97 -23.65
C HIS A 176 -6.92 -12.84 -24.81
N TYR A 177 -6.32 -14.01 -25.02
CA TYR A 177 -6.72 -14.95 -26.07
C TYR A 177 -7.84 -15.91 -25.62
N PHE A 178 -8.15 -15.94 -24.31
CA PHE A 178 -9.24 -16.76 -23.79
C PHE A 178 -10.57 -16.00 -23.77
N GLU A 179 -11.65 -16.74 -24.06
CA GLU A 179 -13.01 -16.22 -24.00
C GLU A 179 -13.40 -15.83 -22.56
N SER A 180 -14.37 -14.92 -22.43
CA SER A 180 -14.84 -14.37 -21.15
C SER A 180 -15.19 -15.40 -20.04
N PRO A 181 -15.71 -16.61 -20.31
CA PRO A 181 -16.03 -17.56 -19.24
C PRO A 181 -14.80 -18.25 -18.63
N VAL A 182 -13.63 -18.18 -19.24
CA VAL A 182 -12.42 -18.84 -18.73
C VAL A 182 -11.82 -18.03 -17.59
N LEU A 183 -11.79 -18.61 -16.38
CA LEU A 183 -11.21 -17.97 -15.21
C LEU A 183 -9.68 -17.89 -15.32
N CYS A 184 -9.19 -16.68 -15.58
CA CYS A 184 -7.80 -16.28 -15.62
C CYS A 184 -7.52 -15.26 -14.51
N LYS A 185 -6.26 -14.89 -14.30
CA LYS A 185 -5.91 -13.86 -13.31
C LYS A 185 -6.63 -12.51 -13.53
N ARG A 186 -7.01 -12.21 -14.79
CA ARG A 186 -7.74 -11.00 -15.20
C ARG A 186 -9.17 -10.90 -14.65
N ASN A 187 -9.90 -12.02 -14.55
CA ASN A 187 -11.32 -12.07 -14.19
C ASN A 187 -11.59 -12.90 -12.92
N ARG A 188 -10.56 -13.48 -12.30
CA ARG A 188 -10.67 -14.18 -11.02
C ARG A 188 -10.82 -13.18 -9.86
N PRO A 189 -11.91 -13.23 -9.07
CA PRO A 189 -12.10 -12.35 -7.92
C PRO A 189 -11.05 -12.62 -6.82
N CYS A 190 -10.66 -11.59 -6.08
CA CYS A 190 -9.66 -11.74 -5.01
C CYS A 190 -10.23 -12.54 -3.83
N ARG A 191 -9.37 -13.26 -3.10
CA ARG A 191 -9.77 -14.14 -1.98
C ARG A 191 -10.48 -13.43 -0.81
N ASN A 192 -10.31 -12.11 -0.68
CA ASN A 192 -10.97 -11.27 0.33
C ASN A 192 -12.15 -10.47 -0.24
N ASP A 193 -12.43 -10.57 -1.54
CA ASP A 193 -13.70 -10.15 -2.13
C ASP A 193 -14.71 -11.26 -1.81
N ASN A 194 -15.03 -11.41 -0.53
CA ASN A 194 -16.18 -12.19 -0.15
C ASN A 194 -17.37 -11.58 -0.87
N LEU A 195 -17.87 -12.32 -1.86
CA LEU A 195 -19.03 -12.06 -2.67
C LEU A 195 -20.18 -11.63 -1.73
N ALA A 196 -20.34 -10.32 -1.55
CA ALA A 196 -21.45 -9.78 -0.80
C ALA A 196 -22.69 -10.02 -1.65
N THR A 197 -23.46 -11.03 -1.23
CA THR A 197 -24.87 -11.30 -1.55
C THR A 197 -25.22 -11.31 -3.03
N ASN A 198 -25.60 -12.50 -3.50
CA ASN A 198 -26.46 -12.67 -4.66
C ASN A 198 -27.81 -11.95 -4.42
N ASP A 199 -27.84 -10.63 -4.42
CA ASP A 199 -29.09 -9.90 -4.59
C ASP A 199 -29.38 -9.89 -6.09
N THR A 200 -30.11 -10.92 -6.51
CA THR A 200 -30.54 -11.16 -7.91
C THR A 200 -31.43 -10.04 -8.47
N ARG A 201 -31.70 -8.98 -7.70
CA ARG A 201 -32.60 -7.88 -8.08
C ARG A 201 -32.01 -6.88 -9.07
N ILE A 202 -30.70 -6.80 -9.23
CA ILE A 202 -30.08 -5.82 -10.15
C ILE A 202 -28.95 -6.50 -10.92
N GLN A 203 -29.30 -7.30 -11.93
CA GLN A 203 -28.34 -8.17 -12.62
C GLN A 203 -27.26 -7.44 -13.44
N GLN A 204 -27.32 -6.12 -13.66
CA GLN A 204 -26.42 -5.43 -14.61
C GLN A 204 -26.11 -3.96 -14.27
N SER A 205 -25.98 -3.63 -12.98
CA SER A 205 -25.62 -2.26 -12.58
C SER A 205 -24.10 -2.07 -12.50
N ILE A 206 -23.56 -1.02 -13.15
CA ILE A 206 -22.16 -0.58 -12.97
C ILE A 206 -21.85 -0.21 -11.52
N PHE A 207 -22.87 0.00 -10.70
CA PHE A 207 -22.76 0.32 -9.28
C PHE A 207 -22.68 -0.92 -8.37
N ASN A 208 -22.86 -2.12 -8.92
CA ASN A 208 -22.78 -3.36 -8.16
C ASN A 208 -21.34 -3.87 -8.01
N TYR A 209 -20.34 -2.98 -8.15
CA TYR A 209 -18.96 -3.39 -7.93
C TYR A 209 -18.79 -3.78 -6.46
N PRO A 210 -18.46 -5.06 -6.15
CA PRO A 210 -18.31 -5.49 -4.77
C PRO A 210 -17.09 -4.79 -4.18
N GLY A 211 -17.34 -3.79 -3.35
CA GLY A 211 -16.32 -3.04 -2.63
C GLY A 211 -16.45 -3.28 -1.13
N ARG A 212 -15.33 -3.55 -0.45
CA ARG A 212 -15.29 -3.53 1.02
C ARG A 212 -14.96 -2.12 1.50
N ALA A 213 -15.93 -1.43 2.07
CA ALA A 213 -15.66 -0.18 2.79
C ALA A 213 -14.72 -0.46 3.97
N SER A 214 -13.66 0.33 4.12
CA SER A 214 -12.70 0.22 5.21
C SER A 214 -12.62 1.55 5.96
N GLY A 215 -12.59 1.48 7.29
CA GLY A 215 -12.55 2.67 8.16
C GLY A 215 -13.93 3.21 8.55
N ALA A 216 -13.93 4.31 9.31
CA ALA A 216 -15.15 4.97 9.75
C ALA A 216 -15.80 5.73 8.60
N SER A 217 -17.08 5.47 8.34
CA SER A 217 -17.87 6.17 7.33
C SER A 217 -18.15 7.62 7.77
N LYS A 218 -17.94 8.57 6.86
CA LYS A 218 -18.36 9.97 7.04
C LYS A 218 -19.29 10.33 5.89
N LYS A 219 -20.47 10.85 6.24
CA LYS A 219 -21.39 11.42 5.26
C LYS A 219 -20.90 12.81 4.89
N ARG A 220 -20.73 13.08 3.60
CA ARG A 220 -20.44 14.42 3.06
C ARG A 220 -21.23 14.63 1.78
N TRP A 221 -21.46 15.90 1.46
CA TRP A 221 -21.96 16.28 0.15
C TRP A 221 -20.83 16.17 -0.87
N LEU A 222 -21.19 15.75 -2.09
CA LEU A 222 -20.29 15.75 -3.24
C LEU A 222 -20.13 17.18 -3.77
N SER A 223 -18.93 17.53 -4.23
CA SER A 223 -18.72 18.80 -4.93
C SER A 223 -19.37 18.77 -6.32
N GLY A 224 -19.59 19.93 -6.93
CA GLY A 224 -20.13 20.01 -8.30
C GLY A 224 -19.24 19.29 -9.32
N SER A 225 -17.91 19.34 -9.14
CA SER A 225 -16.97 18.59 -9.98
C SER A 225 -17.10 17.08 -9.83
N GLU A 226 -17.33 16.58 -8.61
CA GLU A 226 -17.55 15.16 -8.36
C GLU A 226 -18.87 14.68 -8.95
N TRP A 227 -19.93 15.49 -8.86
CA TRP A 227 -21.21 15.24 -9.51
C TRP A 227 -21.04 15.12 -11.02
N HIS A 228 -20.35 16.06 -11.65
CA HIS A 228 -20.12 16.04 -13.09
C HIS A 228 -19.33 14.78 -13.54
N ILE A 229 -18.33 14.35 -12.76
CA ILE A 229 -17.59 13.12 -13.02
C ILE A 229 -18.51 11.90 -12.93
N ILE A 230 -19.35 11.83 -11.90
CA ILE A 230 -20.29 10.72 -11.69
C ILE A 230 -21.30 10.68 -12.83
N GLU A 231 -21.91 11.81 -13.17
CA GLU A 231 -22.85 11.94 -14.28
C GLU A 231 -22.22 11.47 -15.59
N THR A 232 -21.05 12.00 -15.93
CA THR A 232 -20.31 11.62 -17.14
C THR A 232 -20.04 10.12 -17.17
N TYR A 233 -19.54 9.56 -16.06
CA TYR A 233 -19.24 8.13 -15.96
C TYR A 233 -20.48 7.25 -16.16
N ILE A 234 -21.63 7.67 -15.61
CA ILE A 234 -22.91 6.97 -15.79
C ILE A 234 -23.35 7.02 -17.24
N LEU A 235 -23.32 8.21 -17.85
CA LEU A 235 -23.75 8.42 -19.23
C LEU A 235 -22.91 7.59 -20.22
N THR A 236 -21.60 7.50 -20.00
CA THR A 236 -20.69 6.79 -20.92
C THR A 236 -20.65 5.28 -20.70
N ASN A 237 -20.77 4.80 -19.45
CA ASN A 237 -20.53 3.38 -19.12
C ASN A 237 -21.81 2.58 -18.86
N TYR A 238 -22.96 3.22 -18.62
CA TYR A 238 -24.18 2.50 -18.30
C TYR A 238 -24.95 2.08 -19.57
N LYS A 239 -25.01 0.76 -19.81
CA LYS A 239 -25.59 0.19 -21.04
C LYS A 239 -27.03 0.63 -21.31
N VAL A 240 -27.84 0.82 -20.26
CA VAL A 240 -29.23 1.26 -20.39
C VAL A 240 -29.32 2.72 -20.87
N VAL A 241 -28.43 3.58 -20.39
CA VAL A 241 -28.40 5.00 -20.76
C VAL A 241 -27.86 5.21 -22.18
N ARG A 242 -27.00 4.32 -22.66
CA ARG A 242 -26.47 4.36 -24.03
C ARG A 242 -27.57 4.39 -25.11
N LEU A 243 -28.70 3.72 -24.88
CA LEU A 243 -29.85 3.75 -25.78
C LEU A 243 -30.46 5.16 -25.87
N TYR A 244 -30.63 5.83 -24.73
CA TYR A 244 -31.17 7.19 -24.67
C TYR A 244 -30.18 8.23 -25.20
N TYR A 245 -28.88 8.01 -24.98
CA TYR A 245 -27.83 8.84 -25.55
C TYR A 245 -27.86 8.79 -27.09
N GLY A 246 -28.05 7.60 -27.68
CA GLY A 246 -28.21 7.45 -29.13
C GLY A 246 -29.49 8.13 -29.67
N LEU A 247 -30.61 8.05 -28.94
CA LEU A 247 -31.84 8.75 -29.31
C LEU A 247 -31.66 10.28 -29.26
N PHE A 248 -30.98 10.79 -28.24
CA PHE A 248 -30.66 12.21 -28.10
C PHE A 248 -29.75 12.71 -29.22
N LEU A 249 -28.71 11.94 -29.59
CA LEU A 249 -27.86 12.28 -30.73
C LEU A 249 -28.66 12.29 -32.04
N ASN A 250 -29.55 11.32 -32.26
CA ASN A 250 -30.40 11.30 -33.45
C ASN A 250 -31.35 12.51 -33.51
N GLU A 251 -31.95 12.90 -32.38
CA GLU A 251 -32.80 14.09 -32.30
C GLU A 251 -32.00 15.38 -32.57
N LEU A 252 -30.76 15.45 -32.06
CA LEU A 252 -29.83 16.55 -32.39
C LEU A 252 -29.51 16.60 -33.88
N TYR A 253 -29.27 15.45 -34.54
CA TYR A 253 -29.04 15.38 -35.98
C TYR A 253 -30.28 15.76 -36.81
N GLU A 254 -31.48 15.49 -36.31
CA GLU A 254 -32.73 15.87 -36.97
C GLU A 254 -33.05 17.36 -36.81
N HIS A 255 -32.64 17.98 -35.70
CA HIS A 255 -32.87 19.41 -35.43
C HIS A 255 -31.74 20.35 -35.88
N TYR A 256 -30.50 19.89 -35.86
CA TYR A 256 -29.32 20.62 -36.32
C TYR A 256 -28.72 19.84 -37.49
N GLN A 257 -28.81 20.40 -38.71
CA GLN A 257 -28.19 19.79 -39.90
C GLN A 257 -26.69 19.50 -39.66
N SER A 258 -26.16 18.49 -40.36
CA SER A 258 -24.89 17.79 -40.09
C SER A 258 -23.58 18.60 -40.11
N GLU A 259 -23.62 19.93 -40.07
CA GLU A 259 -22.45 20.81 -40.16
C GLU A 259 -22.22 21.64 -38.89
N ASP A 260 -22.93 21.36 -37.79
CA ASP A 260 -22.74 22.08 -36.53
C ASP A 260 -21.52 21.51 -35.76
N PRO A 261 -20.43 22.30 -35.55
CA PRO A 261 -19.17 21.80 -34.99
C PRO A 261 -19.30 21.16 -33.59
N ILE A 262 -20.35 21.48 -32.84
CA ILE A 262 -20.64 20.90 -31.53
C ILE A 262 -21.06 19.42 -31.65
N VAL A 263 -21.73 19.04 -32.75
CA VAL A 263 -22.18 17.66 -32.99
C VAL A 263 -21.01 16.77 -33.42
N GLU A 264 -20.05 17.31 -34.18
CA GLU A 264 -18.83 16.58 -34.55
C GLU A 264 -17.92 16.28 -33.35
N GLU A 265 -17.78 17.23 -32.42
CA GLU A 265 -16.94 17.04 -31.21
C GLU A 265 -17.51 15.97 -30.25
N LEU A 266 -18.83 15.88 -30.14
CA LEU A 266 -19.51 14.88 -29.29
C LEU A 266 -19.43 13.45 -29.84
N VAL A 267 -19.23 13.27 -31.15
CA VAL A 267 -19.14 11.95 -31.80
C VAL A 267 -17.70 11.41 -31.82
N ALA A 268 -16.70 12.28 -31.69
CA ALA A 268 -15.28 11.91 -31.68
C ALA A 268 -14.80 11.29 -30.36
N THR A 269 -15.64 11.24 -29.32
CA THR A 269 -15.30 10.80 -27.95
C THR A 269 -15.96 9.46 -27.59
#